data_AF-A0A963MY48-F1
#
_entry.id   AF-A0A963MY48-F1
#
_cell.length_a   1.000
_cell.length_b   1.000
_cell.length_c   1.000
_cell.angle_alpha   90.00
_cell.angle_beta   90.00
_cell.angle_gamma   90.00
#
_symmetry.space_group_name_H-M   'P 1'
#
loop_
_entity.id
_entity.type
_entity.pdbx_description
1 polymer ?
#
loop_
_entity_poly.entity_id
_entity_poly.type
_entity_poly.pdbx_seq_one_letter_code
_entity_poly.pdbx_strand_id
1 'polypeptide(L)' 'VYGGMEARGIAFEGVAEALAVPRSDLRLFGKPESFVKRRMGVAVANGVDVDEARERAKLAASRVRPVQG' A
#
# COMPACT_ATOMS: atom_id res chain seq x y z
N VAL A 1 -3.55 0.19 -1.94
CA VAL A 1 -3.23 -1.24 -1.70
C VAL A 1 -4.52 -2.04 -1.67
N TYR A 2 -4.65 -3.04 -2.55
CA TYR A 2 -5.83 -3.92 -2.65
C TYR A 2 -5.46 -5.33 -2.21
N GLY A 3 -6.47 -6.06 -1.71
CA GLY A 3 -6.35 -7.40 -1.15
C GLY A 3 -5.85 -8.46 -2.13
N GLY A 4 -6.35 -8.46 -3.38
CA GLY A 4 -5.87 -9.35 -4.45
C GLY A 4 -6.17 -10.84 -4.26
N MET A 5 -6.56 -11.26 -3.06
CA MET A 5 -6.84 -12.65 -2.69
C MET A 5 -7.93 -12.74 -1.61
N GLU A 6 -8.53 -13.92 -1.52
CA GLU A 6 -9.43 -14.33 -0.44
C GLU A 6 -8.59 -14.96 0.68
N ALA A 7 -8.45 -14.28 1.82
CA ALA A 7 -7.62 -14.78 2.92
C ALA A 7 -8.09 -14.26 4.29
N ARG A 8 -7.96 -15.10 5.32
CA ARG A 8 -8.09 -14.75 6.73
C ARG A 8 -6.71 -14.70 7.37
N GLY A 9 -6.44 -13.68 8.19
CA GLY A 9 -5.09 -13.41 8.69
C GLY A 9 -4.21 -12.88 7.56
N ILE A 10 -4.18 -11.56 7.38
CA ILE A 10 -3.38 -10.91 6.34
C ILE A 10 -2.17 -10.22 6.98
N ALA A 11 -1.01 -10.48 6.39
CA ALA A 11 0.20 -9.70 6.62
C ALA A 11 0.52 -8.85 5.38
N PHE A 12 1.47 -7.94 5.52
CA PHE A 12 1.91 -7.06 4.43
C PHE A 12 3.42 -7.12 4.28
N GLU A 13 3.87 -7.43 3.07
CA GLU A 13 5.26 -7.36 2.68
C GLU A 13 5.54 -6.08 1.88
N GLY A 14 6.82 -5.72 1.76
CA GLY A 14 7.24 -4.55 0.98
C GLY A 14 7.06 -3.21 1.69
N VAL A 15 6.77 -3.22 3.00
CA VAL A 15 6.51 -2.01 3.79
C VAL A 15 7.75 -1.14 3.89
N ALA A 16 8.93 -1.72 4.12
CA ALA A 16 10.17 -0.98 4.23
C ALA A 16 10.53 -0.29 2.90
N GLU A 17 10.36 -0.99 1.79
CA GLU A 17 10.60 -0.50 0.43
C GLU A 17 9.59 0.58 0.04
N ALA A 18 8.33 0.45 0.48
CA ALA A 18 7.32 1.49 0.30
C ALA A 18 7.68 2.76 1.06
N LEU A 19 8.14 2.64 2.31
CA LEU A 19 8.54 3.77 3.14
C LEU A 19 9.87 4.40 2.71
N ALA A 20 10.68 3.69 1.92
CA ALA A 20 11.87 4.24 1.30
C ALA A 20 11.55 5.23 0.16
N VAL A 21 10.30 5.27 -0.34
CA VAL A 21 9.88 6.24 -1.36
C VAL A 21 9.85 7.65 -0.74
N PRO A 22 10.58 8.63 -1.31
CA PRO A 22 10.72 9.94 -0.68
C PRO A 22 9.39 10.70 -0.51
N ARG A 23 9.22 11.31 0.67
CA ARG A 23 8.02 12.09 1.04
C ARG A 23 6.71 11.30 0.91
N SER A 24 6.75 9.98 1.13
CA SER A 24 5.57 9.13 1.12
C SER A 24 5.18 8.67 2.53
N ASP A 25 3.89 8.35 2.69
CA ASP A 25 3.31 7.77 3.90
C ASP A 25 2.38 6.62 3.47
N LEU A 26 2.34 5.57 4.29
CA LEU A 26 1.58 4.35 4.04
C LEU A 26 0.67 4.06 5.24
N ARG A 27 -0.63 3.96 4.96
CA ARG A 27 -1.64 3.63 5.98
C ARG A 27 -2.32 2.33 5.62
N LEU A 28 -2.06 1.30 6.44
CA LEU A 28 -2.67 -0.02 6.33
C LEU A 28 -3.85 -0.12 7.31
N PHE A 29 -4.97 -0.67 6.88
CA PHE A 29 -6.23 -0.61 7.63
C PHE A 29 -6.39 -1.74 8.67
N GLY A 30 -5.41 -2.64 8.83
CA GLY A 30 -5.44 -3.69 9.85
C GLY A 30 -6.63 -4.65 9.75
N LYS A 31 -7.21 -4.82 8.56
CA LYS A 31 -8.39 -5.68 8.38
C LYS A 31 -8.00 -7.16 8.54
N PRO A 32 -8.75 -7.95 9.33
CA PRO A 32 -8.41 -9.35 9.60
C PRO A 32 -8.60 -10.26 8.38
N GLU A 33 -9.35 -9.81 7.37
CA GLU A 33 -9.67 -10.59 6.16
C GLU A 33 -9.51 -9.72 4.90
N SER A 34 -8.99 -10.35 3.83
CA SER A 34 -8.89 -9.77 2.49
C SER A 34 -9.86 -10.43 1.53
N PHE A 35 -10.34 -9.63 0.57
CA PHE A 35 -11.05 -10.08 -0.64
C PHE A 35 -10.37 -9.48 -1.86
N VAL A 36 -10.56 -10.07 -3.04
CA VAL A 36 -9.87 -9.65 -4.29
C VAL A 36 -9.94 -8.13 -4.53
N LYS A 37 -11.11 -7.51 -4.35
CA LYS A 37 -11.32 -6.06 -4.57
C LYS A 37 -11.36 -5.22 -3.28
N ARG A 38 -11.03 -5.80 -2.12
CA ARG A 38 -11.06 -5.07 -0.84
C ARG A 38 -9.88 -4.10 -0.76
N ARG A 39 -10.14 -2.82 -0.50
CA ARG A 39 -9.07 -1.85 -0.21
C ARG A 39 -8.49 -2.12 1.18
N MET A 40 -7.19 -2.40 1.23
CA MET A 40 -6.45 -2.79 2.44
C MET A 40 -5.57 -1.67 3.00
N GLY A 41 -5.29 -0.66 2.18
CA GLY A 41 -4.55 0.52 2.62
C GLY A 41 -4.42 1.56 1.53
N VAL A 42 -3.84 2.70 1.91
CA VAL A 42 -3.60 3.86 1.04
C VAL A 42 -2.16 4.32 1.20
N ALA A 43 -1.53 4.69 0.08
CA ALA A 43 -0.27 5.42 0.08
C ALA A 43 -0.55 6.84 -0.36
N VAL A 44 0.07 7.79 0.31
CA VAL A 44 0.03 9.22 -0.03
C VAL A 44 1.45 9.73 -0.15
N ALA A 45 1.68 10.74 -0.98
CA ALA A 45 2.99 11.34 -1.12
C ALA A 45 2.87 12.82 -1.46
N ASN A 46 3.89 13.59 -1.06
CA ASN A 46 4.05 14.98 -1.47
C ASN A 46 5.00 15.09 -2.66
N GLY A 47 4.67 16.00 -3.58
CA GLY A 47 5.40 16.34 -4.79
C GLY A 47 5.69 17.84 -4.85
N VAL A 48 6.58 18.28 -5.74
CA VAL A 48 6.66 19.70 -6.14
C VAL A 48 5.45 20.10 -6.99
N ASP A 49 4.86 19.12 -7.67
CA ASP A 49 3.61 19.22 -8.40
C ASP A 49 2.74 17.97 -8.15
N VAL A 50 1.56 17.97 -8.76
CA VAL A 50 0.57 16.90 -8.63
C VAL A 50 1.04 15.61 -9.31
N ASP A 51 1.79 15.70 -10.41
CA ASP A 51 2.22 14.53 -11.17
C ASP A 51 3.29 13.75 -10.41
N GLU A 52 4.27 14.45 -9.84
CA GLU A 52 5.29 13.87 -8.99
C GLU A 52 4.67 13.25 -7.71
N ALA A 53 3.73 13.95 -7.08
CA ALA A 53 3.01 13.42 -5.91
C ALA A 53 2.27 12.11 -6.26
N ARG A 54 1.60 12.07 -7.41
CA ARG A 54 0.90 10.88 -7.91
C ARG A 54 1.86 9.75 -8.24
N GLU A 55 2.99 10.03 -8.86
CA GLU A 55 3.99 9.03 -9.20
C GLU A 55 4.56 8.37 -7.93
N ARG A 56 4.98 9.18 -6.95
CA ARG A 56 5.50 8.70 -5.67
C ARG A 56 4.46 7.88 -4.90
N ALA A 57 3.21 8.34 -4.83
CA ALA A 57 2.14 7.62 -4.15
C ALA A 57 1.85 6.26 -4.84
N LYS A 58 1.85 6.23 -6.18
CA LYS A 58 1.71 4.98 -6.94
C LYS A 58 2.88 4.04 -6.72
N LEU A 59 4.11 4.57 -6.69
CA LEU A 59 5.31 3.79 -6.45
C LEU A 59 5.31 3.17 -5.05
N ALA A 60 5.01 3.95 -4.01
CA ALA A 60 4.90 3.43 -2.65
C ALA A 60 3.81 2.35 -2.55
N ALA A 61 2.63 2.60 -3.14
CA ALA A 61 1.55 1.62 -3.16
C ALA A 61 1.89 0.32 -3.92
N SER A 62 2.76 0.36 -4.94
CA SER A 62 3.12 -0.81 -5.74
C SER A 62 4.17 -1.71 -5.08
N ARG A 63 4.92 -1.19 -4.10
CA ARG A 63 5.86 -1.98 -3.30
C ARG A 63 5.15 -2.87 -2.28
N VAL A 64 4.00 -2.43 -1.77
CA VAL A 64 3.25 -3.17 -0.74
C VAL A 64 2.40 -4.27 -1.35
N ARG A 65 2.52 -5.48 -0.81
CA ARG A 65 1.71 -6.63 -1.21
C ARG A 65 1.07 -7.28 0.02
N PRO A 66 -0.26 -7.48 0.03
CA PRO A 66 -0.88 -8.37 1.01
C PRO A 66 -0.41 -9.80 0.76
N VAL A 67 -0.09 -10.50 1.84
CA VAL A 67 0.25 -11.93 1.85
C VAL A 67 -0.55 -12.63 2.93
N GLN A 68 -0.76 -13.93 2.76
CA GLN A 68 -1.34 -14.74 3.82
C GLN A 68 -0.39 -14.74 5.04
N GLY A 69 -0.94 -14.38 6.20
CA GLY A 69 -0.20 -14.27 7.46
C GLY A 69 -0.17 -15.55 8.27
#